data_AF-A0A183G6B9-F1
#
_entry.id   AF-A0A183G6B9-F1
#
_cell.length_a   1.000
_cell.length_b   1.000
_cell.length_c   1.000
_cell.angle_alpha   90.00
_cell.angle_beta   90.00
_cell.angle_gamma   90.00
#
_symmetry.space_group_name_H-M   'P 1'
#
loop_
_entity.id
_entity.type
_entity.pdbx_description
1 polymer ?
#
loop_
_entity_poly.entity_id
_entity_poly.type
_entity_poly.pdbx_seq_one_letter_code
_entity_poly.pdbx_strand_id
1 'polypeptide(L)'
;MSGTRNADSSAATAHYREMVRRMMYSNGDLEEPLPPCVDMVLDLAKFQMVKALQDAWEQANAQGRSCIALEDVLVLFRRHKFLLKRLLQFAEAAERISLLKQAAPRPAKLDEDPDQDSDVDDDDLATASVPDSSFSRMQNYVDIMGLGQSAAELMQLPDGEFEERQRRVAEIVMNGITSEEYPRYTAARTATFLDETKRAGRRYIYPRIVKEVKGVHLW
;
A
#
# COMPACT_ATOMS: atom_id res chain seq x y z
N MET A 1 -27.48 -20.53 5.96
CA MET A 1 -26.45 -19.88 5.11
C MET A 1 -25.36 -19.20 5.95
N SER A 2 -24.78 -19.87 6.96
CA SER A 2 -23.76 -19.28 7.85
C SER A 2 -22.34 -19.84 7.65
N GLY A 3 -22.16 -20.93 6.88
CA GLY A 3 -20.88 -21.63 6.74
C GLY A 3 -19.83 -20.92 5.86
N THR A 4 -20.26 -20.13 4.87
CA THR A 4 -19.34 -19.45 3.94
C THR A 4 -18.63 -18.24 4.56
N ARG A 5 -19.31 -17.48 5.44
CA ARG A 5 -18.75 -16.25 6.06
C ARG A 5 -17.55 -16.49 6.97
N ASN A 6 -17.51 -17.61 7.69
CA ASN A 6 -16.38 -17.93 8.58
C ASN A 6 -15.15 -18.41 7.80
N ALA A 7 -15.35 -19.15 6.71
CA ALA A 7 -14.25 -19.61 5.86
C ALA A 7 -13.52 -18.44 5.19
N ASP A 8 -14.27 -17.47 4.66
CA ASP A 8 -13.70 -16.28 4.01
C ASP A 8 -12.90 -15.39 4.98
N SER A 9 -13.40 -15.21 6.22
CA SER A 9 -12.69 -14.46 7.26
C SER A 9 -11.41 -15.17 7.72
N SER A 10 -11.42 -16.50 7.77
CA SER A 10 -10.24 -17.31 8.11
C SER A 10 -9.19 -17.25 7.02
N ALA A 11 -9.60 -17.31 5.73
CA ALA A 11 -8.69 -17.21 4.59
C ALA A 11 -8.03 -15.83 4.51
N ALA A 12 -8.78 -14.76 4.71
CA ALA A 12 -8.24 -13.40 4.76
C ALA A 12 -7.24 -13.22 5.92
N THR A 13 -7.55 -13.78 7.10
CA THR A 13 -6.64 -13.73 8.26
C THR A 13 -5.35 -14.48 7.97
N ALA A 14 -5.42 -15.67 7.38
CA ALA A 14 -4.24 -16.44 6.99
C ALA A 14 -3.37 -15.68 5.96
N HIS A 15 -4.00 -15.04 4.96
CA HIS A 15 -3.31 -14.21 3.99
C HIS A 15 -2.57 -13.04 4.65
N TYR A 16 -3.22 -12.29 5.54
CA TYR A 16 -2.57 -11.15 6.20
C TYR A 16 -1.46 -11.57 7.17
N ARG A 17 -1.60 -12.72 7.84
CA ARG A 17 -0.50 -13.31 8.63
C ARG A 17 0.70 -13.60 7.75
N GLU A 18 0.48 -14.18 6.57
CA GLU A 18 1.55 -14.45 5.60
C GLU A 18 2.21 -13.16 5.08
N MET A 19 1.42 -12.11 4.81
CA MET A 19 1.97 -10.79 4.43
C MET A 19 2.83 -10.19 5.53
N VAL A 20 2.34 -10.20 6.78
CA VAL A 20 3.11 -9.71 7.93
C VAL A 20 4.40 -10.52 8.10
N ARG A 21 4.34 -11.85 7.98
CA ARG A 21 5.52 -12.72 8.04
C ARG A 21 6.57 -12.32 7.01
N ARG A 22 6.18 -12.12 5.76
CA ARG A 22 7.08 -11.65 4.68
C ARG A 22 7.66 -10.27 4.95
N MET A 23 6.83 -9.34 5.44
CA MET A 23 7.28 -8.01 5.81
C MET A 23 8.29 -8.07 6.96
N MET A 24 8.07 -8.90 7.98
CA MET A 24 9.01 -9.11 9.10
C MET A 24 10.34 -9.65 8.59
N TYR A 25 10.32 -10.70 7.77
CA TYR A 25 11.53 -11.28 7.16
C TYR A 25 12.30 -10.25 6.33
N SER A 26 11.62 -9.49 5.47
CA SER A 26 12.25 -8.45 4.63
C SER A 26 12.90 -7.32 5.44
N ASN A 27 12.44 -7.11 6.68
CA ASN A 27 12.97 -6.12 7.61
C ASN A 27 14.05 -6.68 8.56
N GLY A 28 14.46 -7.94 8.38
CA GLY A 28 15.57 -8.55 9.12
C GLY A 28 15.15 -9.49 10.26
N ASP A 29 13.87 -9.84 10.37
CA ASP A 29 13.45 -10.95 11.24
C ASP A 29 13.75 -12.30 10.57
N LEU A 30 13.49 -13.41 11.27
CA LEU A 30 13.57 -14.76 10.72
C LEU A 30 12.53 -14.98 9.61
N GLU A 31 12.81 -15.90 8.68
CA GLU A 31 11.85 -16.31 7.66
C GLU A 31 10.59 -16.93 8.31
N GLU A 32 10.76 -17.70 9.38
CA GLU A 32 9.68 -18.29 10.17
C GLU A 32 9.69 -17.73 11.61
N PRO A 33 9.17 -16.50 11.82
CA PRO A 33 9.02 -15.92 13.14
C PRO A 33 7.96 -16.67 13.95
N LEU A 34 8.02 -16.56 15.28
CA LEU A 34 7.06 -17.22 16.17
C LEU A 34 5.62 -16.76 15.85
N PRO A 35 4.64 -17.69 15.73
CA PRO A 35 3.28 -17.34 15.36
C PRO A 35 2.62 -16.26 16.24
N PRO A 36 2.82 -16.24 17.59
CA PRO A 36 2.30 -15.16 18.44
C PRO A 36 2.89 -13.78 18.12
N CYS A 37 4.14 -13.71 17.65
CA CYS A 37 4.76 -12.44 17.25
C CYS A 37 4.12 -11.90 15.96
N VAL A 38 3.86 -12.77 14.99
CA VAL A 38 3.13 -12.40 13.75
C VAL A 38 1.75 -11.87 14.09
N ASP A 39 1.02 -12.52 15.00
CA ASP A 39 -0.31 -12.10 15.44
C ASP A 39 -0.27 -10.73 16.12
N MET A 40 0.69 -10.51 17.02
CA MET A 40 0.88 -9.23 17.69
C MET A 40 1.18 -8.09 16.71
N VAL A 41 2.08 -8.31 15.74
CA VAL A 41 2.41 -7.30 14.71
C VAL A 41 1.20 -7.02 13.82
N LEU A 42 0.45 -8.06 13.44
CA LEU A 42 -0.76 -7.92 12.65
C LEU A 42 -1.84 -7.10 13.38
N ASP A 43 -2.06 -7.37 14.66
CA ASP A 43 -3.05 -6.64 15.46
C ASP A 43 -2.63 -5.18 15.69
N LEU A 44 -1.33 -4.93 15.90
CA LEU A 44 -0.79 -3.57 15.96
C LEU A 44 -1.01 -2.84 14.63
N ALA A 45 -0.71 -3.48 13.49
CA ALA A 45 -0.91 -2.88 12.17
C ALA A 45 -2.39 -2.54 11.93
N LYS A 46 -3.32 -3.44 12.25
CA LYS A 46 -4.78 -3.17 12.17
C LYS A 46 -5.17 -1.98 13.02
N PHE A 47 -4.72 -1.93 14.28
CA PHE A 47 -5.00 -0.82 15.18
C PHE A 47 -4.54 0.52 14.61
N GLN A 48 -3.30 0.58 14.10
CA GLN A 48 -2.74 1.79 13.50
C GLN A 48 -3.50 2.21 12.23
N MET A 49 -3.89 1.27 11.38
CA MET A 49 -4.68 1.56 10.17
C MET A 49 -6.06 2.13 10.50
N VAL A 50 -6.77 1.53 11.47
CA VAL A 50 -8.08 2.02 11.92
C VAL A 50 -7.94 3.41 12.52
N LYS A 51 -6.93 3.63 13.37
CA LYS A 51 -6.70 4.92 14.00
C LYS A 51 -6.38 6.01 12.96
N ALA A 52 -5.52 5.72 11.99
CA ALA A 52 -5.22 6.65 10.90
C ALA A 52 -6.48 7.02 10.09
N LEU A 53 -7.37 6.05 9.81
CA LEU A 53 -8.61 6.32 9.07
C LEU A 53 -9.63 7.10 9.90
N GLN A 54 -9.69 6.88 11.22
CA GLN A 54 -10.49 7.71 12.13
C GLN A 54 -9.98 9.15 12.14
N ASP A 55 -8.68 9.36 12.29
CA ASP A 55 -8.08 10.70 12.33
C ASP A 55 -8.23 11.42 10.98
N ALA A 56 -8.15 10.70 9.85
CA ALA A 56 -8.45 11.25 8.53
C ALA A 56 -9.94 11.58 8.36
N TRP A 57 -10.83 10.73 8.89
CA TRP A 57 -12.28 10.99 8.87
C TRP A 57 -12.66 12.23 9.67
N GLU A 58 -12.10 12.42 10.86
CA GLU A 58 -12.35 13.60 11.69
C GLU A 58 -12.04 14.90 10.93
N GLN A 59 -10.97 14.89 10.13
CA GLN A 59 -10.59 16.04 9.31
C GLN A 59 -11.52 16.26 8.12
N ALA A 60 -11.87 15.19 7.40
CA ALA A 60 -12.84 15.26 6.31
C ALA A 60 -14.19 15.80 6.82
N ASN A 61 -14.66 15.27 7.95
CA ASN A 61 -15.93 15.65 8.58
C ASN A 61 -15.89 17.09 9.12
N ALA A 62 -14.77 17.54 9.68
CA ALA A 62 -14.59 18.94 10.09
C ALA A 62 -14.68 19.93 8.92
N GLN A 63 -14.35 19.49 7.71
CA GLN A 63 -14.51 20.25 6.47
C GLN A 63 -15.89 20.05 5.81
N GLY A 64 -16.82 19.34 6.46
CA GLY A 64 -18.16 19.06 5.93
C GLY A 64 -18.19 18.04 4.79
N ARG A 65 -17.10 17.30 4.55
CA ARG A 65 -17.02 16.26 3.52
C ARG A 65 -17.50 14.92 4.07
N SER A 66 -18.21 14.16 3.23
CA SER A 66 -18.76 12.84 3.56
C SER A 66 -17.84 11.68 3.17
N CYS A 67 -16.66 11.98 2.60
CA CYS A 67 -15.66 11.02 2.17
C CYS A 67 -14.24 11.49 2.55
N ILE A 68 -13.38 10.52 2.84
CA ILE A 68 -11.94 10.72 3.05
C ILE A 68 -11.29 10.93 1.69
N ALA A 69 -10.55 12.03 1.56
CA ALA A 69 -9.72 12.34 0.41
C ALA A 69 -8.24 12.07 0.74
N LEU A 70 -7.38 12.17 -0.27
CA LEU A 70 -5.94 11.90 -0.12
C LEU A 70 -5.29 12.88 0.89
N GLU A 71 -5.75 14.12 0.85
CA GLU A 71 -5.32 15.25 1.65
C GLU A 71 -5.50 14.98 3.14
N ASP A 72 -6.63 14.35 3.53
CA ASP A 72 -6.95 14.01 4.92
C ASP A 72 -5.96 13.00 5.52
N VAL A 73 -5.46 12.10 4.69
CA VAL A 73 -4.48 11.09 5.09
C VAL A 73 -3.07 11.69 5.09
N LEU A 74 -2.73 12.49 4.07
CA LEU A 74 -1.40 13.09 3.93
C LEU A 74 -1.03 13.99 5.11
N VAL A 75 -1.96 14.79 5.59
CA VAL A 75 -1.71 15.75 6.68
C VAL A 75 -1.47 15.08 8.04
N LEU A 76 -1.87 13.82 8.22
CA LEU A 76 -1.46 13.03 9.39
C LEU A 76 0.07 12.93 9.49
N PHE A 77 0.77 12.97 8.36
CA PHE A 77 2.23 12.89 8.28
C PHE A 77 2.94 14.26 8.26
N ARG A 78 2.22 15.38 8.48
CA ARG A 78 2.79 16.74 8.42
C ARG A 78 4.02 16.98 9.29
N ARG A 79 4.15 16.24 10.40
CA ARG A 79 5.30 16.32 11.31
C ARG A 79 6.48 15.43 10.89
N HIS A 80 6.25 14.54 9.94
CA HIS A 80 7.19 13.50 9.52
C HIS A 80 7.65 13.74 8.07
N LYS A 81 8.52 14.74 7.90
CA LYS A 81 9.05 15.18 6.60
C LYS A 81 9.57 14.02 5.74
N PHE A 82 10.35 13.10 6.33
CA PHE A 82 10.89 11.96 5.58
C PHE A 82 9.84 10.91 5.21
N LEU A 83 8.75 10.77 5.97
CA LEU A 83 7.63 9.92 5.54
C LEU A 83 6.92 10.54 4.34
N LEU A 84 6.66 11.85 4.37
CA LEU A 84 6.10 12.59 3.23
C LEU A 84 6.99 12.49 1.98
N LYS A 85 8.31 12.67 2.15
CA LYS A 85 9.30 12.45 1.08
C LYS A 85 9.15 11.05 0.47
N ARG A 86 9.16 10.01 1.29
CA ARG A 86 9.07 8.61 0.83
C ARG A 86 7.72 8.34 0.13
N LEU A 87 6.62 8.93 0.60
CA LEU A 87 5.31 8.83 -0.05
C LEU A 87 5.29 9.51 -1.42
N LEU A 88 5.89 10.70 -1.55
CA LEU A 88 6.05 11.39 -2.84
C LEU A 88 6.90 10.56 -3.82
N GLN A 89 8.04 10.03 -3.37
CA GLN A 89 8.89 9.14 -4.18
C GLN A 89 8.15 7.88 -4.64
N PHE A 90 7.32 7.32 -3.77
CA PHE A 90 6.50 6.16 -4.11
C PHE A 90 5.46 6.49 -5.19
N ALA A 91 4.74 7.60 -5.05
CA ALA A 91 3.75 8.03 -6.04
C ALA A 91 4.40 8.34 -7.41
N GLU A 92 5.54 9.04 -7.41
CA GLU A 92 6.31 9.32 -8.63
C GLU A 92 6.76 8.03 -9.32
N ALA A 93 7.31 7.07 -8.57
CA ALA A 93 7.74 5.78 -9.11
C ALA A 93 6.55 4.98 -9.66
N ALA A 94 5.41 4.96 -8.96
CA ALA A 94 4.21 4.26 -9.39
C ALA A 94 3.67 4.82 -10.72
N GLU A 95 3.67 6.14 -10.90
CA GLU A 95 3.27 6.77 -12.16
C GLU A 95 4.23 6.47 -13.30
N ARG A 96 5.54 6.57 -13.07
CA ARG A 96 6.55 6.21 -14.07
C ARG A 96 6.41 4.75 -14.52
N ILE A 97 6.18 3.83 -13.58
CA ILE A 97 5.94 2.41 -13.88
C ILE A 97 4.65 2.25 -14.70
N SER A 98 3.58 2.98 -14.37
CA SER A 98 2.32 2.96 -15.12
C SER A 98 2.52 3.42 -16.57
N LEU A 99 3.24 4.52 -16.77
CA LEU A 99 3.58 5.05 -18.10
C LEU A 99 4.43 4.06 -18.90
N LEU A 100 5.43 3.43 -18.29
CA LEU A 100 6.25 2.41 -18.93
C LEU A 100 5.41 1.19 -19.37
N LYS A 101 4.45 0.76 -18.53
CA LYS A 101 3.54 -0.35 -18.86
C LYS A 101 2.62 0.00 -20.04
N GLN A 102 2.19 1.25 -20.15
CA GLN A 102 1.37 1.72 -21.28
C GLN A 102 2.19 1.84 -22.58
N ALA A 103 3.45 2.27 -22.48
CA ALA A 103 4.36 2.42 -23.62
C ALA A 103 4.97 1.10 -24.10
N ALA A 104 4.95 0.05 -23.27
CA ALA A 104 5.48 -1.25 -23.63
C ALA A 104 4.68 -1.87 -24.80
N PRO A 105 5.33 -2.30 -25.89
CA PRO A 105 4.67 -3.05 -26.94
C PRO A 105 4.01 -4.29 -26.34
N ARG A 106 2.69 -4.46 -26.53
CA ARG A 106 2.04 -5.72 -26.20
C ARG A 106 2.76 -6.81 -27.00
N PRO A 107 3.31 -7.87 -26.37
CA PRO A 107 3.91 -8.95 -27.13
C PRO A 107 2.84 -9.45 -28.10
N ALA A 108 3.16 -9.41 -29.39
CA ALA A 108 2.33 -10.01 -30.43
C ALA A 108 2.06 -11.45 -29.99
N LYS A 109 0.78 -11.81 -29.89
CA LYS A 109 0.32 -13.16 -29.57
C LYS A 109 1.03 -14.14 -30.52
N LEU A 110 2.08 -14.79 -30.01
CA LEU A 110 2.67 -16.00 -30.57
C LEU A 110 2.32 -17.11 -29.58
N ASP A 111 1.06 -17.50 -29.62
CA ASP A 111 0.61 -18.89 -29.69
C ASP A 111 -0.90 -18.91 -29.47
N GLU A 112 -1.57 -19.62 -30.38
CA GLU A 112 -2.99 -19.88 -30.38
C GLU A 112 -3.33 -20.88 -29.26
N ASP A 113 -4.24 -20.50 -28.37
CA ASP A 113 -5.24 -21.42 -27.80
C ASP A 113 -6.52 -20.59 -27.59
N PRO A 114 -7.66 -20.97 -28.20
CA PRO A 114 -8.94 -20.32 -27.92
C PRO A 114 -9.50 -20.87 -26.59
N ASP A 115 -10.30 -20.05 -25.92
CA ASP A 115 -11.08 -20.37 -24.71
C ASP A 115 -10.41 -20.09 -23.36
N GLN A 116 -10.51 -18.82 -22.93
CA GLN A 116 -11.07 -18.51 -21.61
C GLN A 116 -11.48 -17.05 -21.51
N ASP A 117 -12.78 -16.87 -21.29
CA ASP A 117 -13.54 -15.64 -21.11
C ASP A 117 -12.72 -14.48 -20.53
N SER A 118 -12.33 -13.60 -21.45
CA SER A 118 -11.90 -12.25 -21.13
C SER A 118 -13.14 -11.41 -20.84
N ASP A 119 -13.67 -11.50 -19.62
CA ASP A 119 -14.43 -10.38 -19.02
C ASP A 119 -13.42 -9.27 -18.70
N VAL A 120 -12.89 -8.67 -19.77
CA VAL A 120 -12.34 -7.33 -19.73
C VAL A 120 -13.59 -6.48 -19.71
N ASP A 121 -14.02 -6.08 -18.51
CA ASP A 121 -14.86 -4.91 -18.37
C ASP A 121 -14.11 -3.76 -19.06
N ASP A 122 -14.49 -3.52 -20.31
CA ASP A 122 -14.44 -2.24 -20.99
C ASP A 122 -15.09 -1.22 -20.05
N ASP A 123 -14.28 -0.58 -19.21
CA ASP A 123 -14.61 0.76 -18.76
C ASP A 123 -14.18 1.70 -19.88
N ASP A 124 -15.08 1.78 -20.85
CA ASP A 124 -15.35 2.95 -21.67
C ASP A 124 -15.02 4.23 -20.87
N LEU A 125 -14.13 5.09 -21.39
CA LEU A 125 -14.46 6.49 -21.68
C LEU A 125 -13.21 7.36 -21.93
N ALA A 126 -13.23 7.91 -23.15
CA ALA A 126 -12.92 9.29 -23.46
C ALA A 126 -11.47 9.80 -23.31
N THR A 127 -10.94 10.20 -24.47
CA THR A 127 -10.08 11.37 -24.60
C THR A 127 -10.71 12.58 -23.88
N ALA A 128 -10.34 12.80 -22.63
CA ALA A 128 -10.55 14.03 -21.88
C ALA A 128 -9.26 14.31 -21.10
N SER A 129 -8.87 15.58 -21.04
CA SER A 129 -7.70 16.17 -20.36
C SER A 129 -7.05 15.26 -19.29
N VAL A 130 -5.71 15.11 -19.37
CA VAL A 130 -4.87 14.45 -18.36
C VAL A 130 -5.44 14.73 -16.97
N PRO A 131 -6.09 13.76 -16.30
CA PRO A 131 -6.57 13.97 -14.95
C PRO A 131 -5.33 14.25 -14.10
N ASP A 132 -5.41 15.31 -13.30
CA ASP A 132 -4.34 15.80 -12.42
C ASP A 132 -3.63 14.61 -11.76
N SER A 133 -2.34 14.43 -12.06
CA SER A 133 -1.60 13.23 -11.67
C SER A 133 -1.66 13.08 -10.15
N SER A 134 -1.78 11.85 -9.67
CA SER A 134 -1.85 11.59 -8.22
C SER A 134 -0.63 12.17 -7.50
N PHE A 135 0.54 12.09 -8.14
CA PHE A 135 1.77 12.71 -7.68
C PHE A 135 1.69 14.25 -7.70
N SER A 136 1.22 14.86 -8.79
CA SER A 136 1.03 16.33 -8.87
C SER A 136 0.10 16.85 -7.77
N ARG A 137 -1.00 16.14 -7.50
CA ARG A 137 -1.92 16.48 -6.41
C ARG A 137 -1.24 16.38 -5.04
N MET A 138 -0.43 15.35 -4.80
CA MET A 138 0.35 15.21 -3.56
C MET A 138 1.37 16.35 -3.40
N GLN A 139 2.08 16.72 -4.46
CA GLN A 139 3.05 17.83 -4.43
C GLN A 139 2.36 19.15 -4.05
N ASN A 140 1.29 19.50 -4.77
CA ASN A 140 0.52 20.71 -4.51
C ASN A 140 0.04 20.77 -3.05
N TYR A 141 -0.43 19.63 -2.51
CA TYR A 141 -0.89 19.58 -1.12
C TYR A 141 0.24 19.76 -0.10
N VAL A 142 1.40 19.13 -0.34
CA VAL A 142 2.58 19.27 0.53
C VAL A 142 3.09 20.72 0.54
N ASP A 143 3.06 21.40 -0.62
CA ASP A 143 3.46 22.81 -0.73
C ASP A 143 2.58 23.75 0.11
N ILE A 144 1.26 23.54 0.10
CA ILE A 144 0.32 24.36 0.88
C ILE A 144 0.20 23.96 2.36
N MET A 145 0.82 22.84 2.77
CA MET A 145 0.76 22.33 4.14
C MET A 145 1.58 23.17 5.14
N GLY A 146 2.41 24.09 4.65
CA GLY A 146 3.16 25.04 5.50
C GLY A 146 4.33 24.40 6.25
N LEU A 147 5.04 23.44 5.63
CA LEU A 147 6.16 22.71 6.24
C LEU A 147 7.48 23.50 6.33
N GLY A 148 7.48 24.75 5.85
CA GLY A 148 8.65 25.62 5.71
C GLY A 148 9.58 25.24 4.54
N GLN A 149 9.21 24.24 3.76
CA GLN A 149 9.90 23.74 2.57
C GLN A 149 8.84 23.27 1.57
N SER A 150 9.11 23.43 0.28
CA SER A 150 8.31 22.87 -0.81
C SER A 150 8.49 21.35 -0.93
N ALA A 151 7.56 20.68 -1.62
CA ALA A 151 7.63 19.27 -1.98
C ALA A 151 8.91 18.97 -2.79
N ALA A 152 9.30 19.88 -3.69
CA ALA A 152 10.53 19.74 -4.49
C ALA A 152 11.80 19.79 -3.63
N GLU A 153 11.88 20.72 -2.68
CA GLU A 153 12.99 20.80 -1.72
C GLU A 153 13.03 19.56 -0.81
N LEU A 154 11.86 19.11 -0.34
CA LEU A 154 11.73 17.92 0.50
C LEU A 154 12.25 16.66 -0.20
N MET A 155 11.98 16.51 -1.50
CA MET A 155 12.45 15.39 -2.33
C MET A 155 13.98 15.34 -2.46
N GLN A 156 14.66 16.48 -2.32
CA GLN A 156 16.12 16.59 -2.42
C GLN A 156 16.83 16.39 -1.08
N LEU A 157 16.14 16.46 0.06
CA LEU A 157 16.77 16.30 1.38
C LEU A 157 17.35 14.89 1.54
N PRO A 158 18.59 14.72 2.04
CA PRO A 158 19.13 13.39 2.35
C PRO A 158 18.31 12.72 3.45
N ASP A 159 18.01 11.43 3.27
CA ASP A 159 17.22 10.65 4.23
C ASP A 159 18.13 9.58 4.84
N GLY A 160 18.88 9.98 5.87
CA GLY A 160 19.91 9.14 6.48
C GLY A 160 19.38 7.81 7.01
N GLU A 161 18.17 7.80 7.59
CA GLU A 161 17.55 6.55 8.05
C GLU A 161 17.23 5.60 6.89
N PHE A 162 16.75 6.14 5.77
CA PHE A 162 16.49 5.34 4.57
C PHE A 162 17.78 4.80 3.96
N GLU A 163 18.81 5.64 3.88
CA GLU A 163 20.14 5.27 3.38
C GLU A 163 20.79 4.20 4.25
N GLU A 164 20.71 4.32 5.58
CA GLU A 164 21.17 3.30 6.51
C GLU A 164 20.38 2.00 6.38
N ARG A 165 19.07 2.08 6.20
CA ARG A 165 18.24 0.90 5.93
C ARG A 165 18.66 0.23 4.62
N GLN A 166 18.88 1.00 3.56
CA GLN A 166 19.38 0.47 2.29
C GLN A 166 20.75 -0.20 2.46
N ARG A 167 21.64 0.39 3.26
CA ARG A 167 22.96 -0.19 3.57
C ARG A 167 22.82 -1.52 4.30
N ARG A 168 21.97 -1.62 5.32
CA ARG A 168 21.70 -2.88 6.03
C ARG A 168 21.14 -3.95 5.09
N VAL A 169 20.22 -3.58 4.20
CA VAL A 169 19.67 -4.53 3.22
C VAL A 169 20.75 -4.98 2.23
N ALA A 170 21.60 -4.07 1.74
CA ALA A 170 22.70 -4.43 0.87
C ALA A 170 23.69 -5.39 1.57
N GLU A 171 23.98 -5.16 2.84
CA GLU A 171 24.83 -6.04 3.65
C GLU A 171 24.23 -7.44 3.82
N ILE A 172 22.93 -7.54 4.14
CA ILE A 172 22.19 -8.81 4.21
C ILE A 172 22.29 -9.55 2.87
N VAL A 173 22.03 -8.86 1.76
CA VAL A 173 22.05 -9.45 0.41
C VAL A 173 23.45 -9.90 -0.02
N MET A 174 24.48 -9.11 0.29
CA MET A 174 25.85 -9.39 -0.14
C MET A 174 26.55 -10.44 0.73
N ASN A 175 26.29 -10.44 2.04
CA ASN A 175 27.08 -11.20 3.00
C ASN A 175 26.30 -12.29 3.75
N GLY A 176 24.96 -12.21 3.78
CA GLY A 176 24.12 -13.02 4.65
C GLY A 176 23.15 -13.97 3.95
N ILE A 177 22.99 -13.87 2.63
CA ILE A 177 21.98 -14.62 1.86
C ILE A 177 22.66 -15.45 0.78
N THR A 178 22.31 -16.73 0.71
CA THR A 178 22.74 -17.63 -0.37
C THR A 178 21.98 -17.35 -1.67
N SER A 179 22.52 -17.81 -2.80
CA SER A 179 21.85 -17.67 -4.10
C SER A 179 20.45 -18.29 -4.16
N GLU A 180 20.17 -19.29 -3.31
CA GLU A 180 18.85 -19.96 -3.24
C GLU A 180 17.86 -19.23 -2.33
N GLU A 181 18.34 -18.44 -1.38
CA GLU A 181 17.52 -17.62 -0.47
C GLU A 181 17.19 -16.25 -1.07
N TYR A 182 18.04 -15.74 -1.96
CA TYR A 182 17.88 -14.42 -2.58
C TYR A 182 16.52 -14.22 -3.28
N PRO A 183 15.98 -15.18 -4.06
CA PRO A 183 14.64 -15.04 -4.64
C PRO A 183 13.53 -14.93 -3.58
N ARG A 184 13.64 -15.69 -2.49
CA ARG A 184 12.66 -15.67 -1.39
C ARG A 184 12.68 -14.33 -0.64
N TYR A 185 13.87 -13.81 -0.36
CA TYR A 185 14.06 -12.48 0.22
C TYR A 185 13.48 -11.38 -0.66
N THR A 186 13.76 -11.43 -1.97
CA THR A 186 13.27 -10.44 -2.93
C THR A 186 11.74 -10.47 -3.02
N ALA A 187 11.13 -11.66 -3.07
CA ALA A 187 9.67 -11.82 -3.06
C ALA A 187 9.03 -11.30 -1.76
N ALA A 188 9.68 -11.52 -0.61
CA ALA A 188 9.23 -11.00 0.67
C ALA A 188 9.32 -9.47 0.74
N ARG A 189 10.37 -8.87 0.14
CA ARG A 189 10.56 -7.41 0.08
C ARG A 189 9.54 -6.70 -0.80
N THR A 190 9.03 -7.37 -1.82
CA THR A 190 7.96 -6.84 -2.67
C THR A 190 6.57 -7.05 -2.08
N ALA A 191 6.44 -7.82 -0.99
CA ALA A 191 5.15 -8.13 -0.40
C ALA A 191 4.45 -6.86 0.12
N THR A 192 3.19 -6.71 -0.25
CA THR A 192 2.35 -5.57 0.16
C THR A 192 0.97 -6.06 0.61
N PHE A 193 0.33 -5.33 1.52
CA PHE A 193 -1.06 -5.59 1.90
C PHE A 193 -2.06 -5.42 0.74
N LEU A 194 -1.61 -4.84 -0.37
CA LEU A 194 -2.36 -4.70 -1.61
C LEU A 194 -2.11 -5.83 -2.61
N ASP A 195 -1.22 -6.80 -2.30
CA ASP A 195 -0.98 -7.94 -3.19
C ASP A 195 -2.26 -8.76 -3.33
N GLU A 196 -2.83 -8.71 -4.53
CA GLU A 196 -4.02 -9.46 -4.87
C GLU A 196 -3.69 -10.96 -4.93
N THR A 197 -3.86 -11.69 -3.82
CA THR A 197 -4.46 -13.01 -4.00
C THR A 197 -5.85 -12.75 -4.55
N LYS A 198 -6.02 -13.00 -5.86
CA LYS A 198 -7.28 -13.11 -6.61
C LYS A 198 -8.48 -12.57 -5.84
N ARG A 199 -9.00 -11.40 -6.26
CA ARG A 199 -10.28 -10.78 -5.89
C ARG A 199 -11.40 -11.76 -5.48
N ALA A 200 -11.26 -12.42 -4.34
CA ALA A 200 -12.29 -13.15 -3.64
C ALA A 200 -13.04 -12.09 -2.84
N GLY A 201 -13.90 -11.37 -3.55
CA GLY A 201 -14.82 -10.41 -2.97
C GLY A 201 -14.19 -9.06 -2.66
N ARG A 202 -14.28 -8.14 -3.64
CA ARG A 202 -14.25 -6.67 -3.44
C ARG A 202 -15.38 -6.21 -2.49
N ARG A 203 -15.42 -6.67 -1.23
CA ARG A 203 -16.52 -6.34 -0.31
C ARG A 203 -16.19 -6.24 1.17
N TYR A 204 -14.93 -6.35 1.62
CA TYR A 204 -14.69 -6.50 3.07
C TYR A 204 -13.85 -5.44 3.77
N ILE A 205 -13.17 -4.54 3.06
CA ILE A 205 -12.35 -3.50 3.73
C ILE A 205 -13.03 -2.13 3.71
N TYR A 206 -13.73 -1.77 2.63
CA TYR A 206 -14.37 -0.46 2.52
C TYR A 206 -15.69 -0.28 3.30
N PRO A 207 -16.60 -1.27 3.44
CA PRO A 207 -17.87 -1.02 4.15
C PRO A 207 -17.80 -1.27 5.67
N ARG A 208 -16.70 -1.82 6.22
CA ARG A 208 -16.60 -2.09 7.66
C ARG A 208 -16.10 -0.87 8.45
N ILE A 209 -15.15 -0.14 7.90
CA ILE A 209 -14.60 1.08 8.53
C ILE A 209 -15.65 2.21 8.53
N VAL A 210 -16.44 2.32 7.45
CA VAL A 210 -17.54 3.31 7.39
C VAL A 210 -18.66 2.99 8.39
N LYS A 211 -18.83 1.72 8.80
CA LYS A 211 -19.83 1.33 9.82
C LYS A 211 -19.35 1.56 11.24
N GLU A 212 -18.06 1.36 11.54
CA GLU A 212 -17.51 1.66 12.87
C GLU A 212 -17.43 3.16 13.14
N VAL A 213 -17.14 3.96 12.11
CA VAL A 213 -16.98 5.42 12.26
C VAL A 213 -18.31 6.15 12.42
N LYS A 214 -19.45 5.55 12.03
CA LYS A 214 -20.80 6.14 12.21
C LYS A 214 -21.49 5.80 13.53
N GLY A 215 -20.81 5.07 14.41
CA GLY A 215 -21.24 4.87 15.80
C GLY A 215 -22.30 3.80 16.01
N VAL A 216 -22.19 3.21 17.21
CA VAL A 216 -23.18 2.42 17.97
C VAL A 216 -22.89 0.90 18.09
N HIS A 217 -22.35 0.61 19.29
CA HIS A 217 -22.42 -0.59 20.13
C HIS A 217 -21.34 -1.69 20.04
N LEU A 218 -20.46 -1.66 21.06
CA LEU A 218 -20.25 -2.71 22.07
C LEU A 218 -20.89 -4.06 21.72
N TRP A 219 -20.07 -5.05 21.38
CA TRP A 219 -19.76 -6.28 22.14
C TRP A 219 -18.91 -7.17 21.22
#